data_AF-A0A353BHJ1-F1
#
_entry.id   AF-A0A353BHJ1-F1
#
_cell.length_a   1.000
_cell.length_b   1.000
_cell.length_c   1.000
_cell.angle_alpha   90.00
_cell.angle_beta   90.00
_cell.angle_gamma   90.00
#
_symmetry.space_group_name_H-M   'P 1'
#
loop_
_entity.id
_entity.type
_entity.pdbx_description
1 polymer ?
#
loop_
_entity_poly.entity_id
_entity_poly.type
_entity_poly.pdbx_seq_one_letter_code
_entity_poly.pdbx_strand_id
1 'polypeptide(L)'
;DMEATEKIKLYDKGVNQEIRYGSYDEVLTLREGDISIPYFRMTEPLRLEASHFLDCVRDKKKPLSDGENGLAVVRILEAITQALKSGKPVEI
;
A
#
# COMPACT_ATOMS: atom_id res chain seq x y z
N ASP A 1 -13.22 8.54 -9.11
CA ASP A 1 -12.21 8.67 -10.18
C ASP A 1 -12.10 7.34 -10.91
N MET A 2 -12.24 7.31 -12.25
CA MET A 2 -12.49 6.12 -13.07
C MET A 2 -11.52 5.97 -14.26
N GLU A 3 -10.31 6.53 -14.19
CA GLU A 3 -9.35 6.34 -15.29
C GLU A 3 -8.84 4.90 -15.34
N ALA A 4 -9.08 4.18 -16.45
CA ALA A 4 -8.75 2.77 -16.61
C ALA A 4 -7.24 2.50 -16.82
N THR A 5 -6.49 3.54 -17.17
CA THR A 5 -5.04 3.53 -17.44
C THR A 5 -4.28 4.26 -16.34
N GLU A 6 -2.95 4.08 -16.29
CA GLU A 6 -2.05 4.83 -15.39
C GLU A 6 -2.34 4.72 -13.87
N LYS A 7 -2.86 3.58 -13.39
CA LYS A 7 -3.23 3.41 -11.95
C LYS A 7 -2.06 3.58 -10.97
N ILE A 8 -0.82 3.39 -11.44
CA ILE A 8 0.40 3.54 -10.65
C ILE A 8 1.33 4.48 -11.41
N LYS A 9 1.76 5.56 -10.74
CA LYS A 9 2.79 6.49 -11.23
C LYS A 9 3.93 6.48 -10.22
N LEU A 10 5.11 6.05 -10.66
CA LEU A 10 6.33 6.09 -9.85
C LEU A 10 7.10 7.35 -10.22
N TYR A 11 7.30 8.21 -9.23
CA TYR A 11 8.08 9.44 -9.38
C TYR A 11 9.46 9.21 -8.78
N ASP A 12 10.51 9.26 -9.60
CA ASP A 12 11.88 9.34 -9.07
C ASP A 12 12.14 10.76 -8.58
N LYS A 13 11.96 10.99 -7.27
CA LYS A 13 12.33 12.25 -6.62
C LYS A 13 13.42 12.00 -5.60
N GLY A 14 14.42 12.86 -5.60
CA GLY A 14 15.56 12.78 -4.69
C GLY A 14 16.10 14.15 -4.32
N VAL A 15 17.18 14.14 -3.55
CA VAL A 15 17.94 15.35 -3.23
C VAL A 15 19.38 15.10 -3.64
N ASN A 16 19.95 16.00 -4.44
CA ASN A 16 21.37 16.00 -4.73
C ASN A 16 22.08 16.86 -3.69
N GLN A 17 23.06 16.29 -3.02
CA GLN A 17 23.94 17.00 -2.10
C GLN A 17 25.27 17.27 -2.82
N GLU A 18 25.50 18.52 -3.21
CA GLU A 18 26.83 18.94 -3.68
C GLU A 18 27.67 19.34 -2.47
N ILE A 19 28.58 18.45 -2.03
CA ILE A 19 29.53 18.78 -0.96
C ILE A 19 30.60 19.71 -1.53
N ARG A 20 30.41 21.02 -1.41
CA ARG A 20 31.47 22.01 -1.67
C ARG A 20 32.27 22.23 -0.40
N TYR A 21 33.49 21.69 -0.35
CA TYR A 21 34.44 22.00 0.70
C TYR A 21 34.78 23.50 0.66
N GLY A 22 34.35 24.26 1.67
CA GLY A 22 34.78 25.64 1.89
C GLY A 22 33.71 26.67 2.26
N SER A 23 32.42 26.34 2.21
CA SER A 23 31.34 27.24 2.68
C SER A 23 30.27 26.47 3.42
N TYR A 24 29.80 27.02 4.54
CA TYR A 24 28.76 26.50 5.44
C TYR A 24 27.35 26.43 4.79
N ASP A 25 27.27 26.53 3.46
CA ASP A 25 26.04 26.41 2.68
C ASP A 25 26.03 25.03 2.01
N GLU A 26 25.49 24.05 2.72
CA GLU A 26 25.06 22.81 2.10
C GLU A 26 23.86 23.11 1.20
N VAL A 27 24.11 23.38 -0.08
CA VAL A 27 23.04 23.61 -1.06
C VAL A 27 22.42 22.26 -1.42
N LEU A 28 21.32 21.91 -0.74
CA LEU A 28 20.48 20.80 -1.13
C LEU A 28 19.68 21.21 -2.37
N THR A 29 19.88 20.49 -3.47
CA THR A 29 19.09 20.71 -4.70
C THR A 29 18.10 19.55 -4.88
N LEU A 30 16.84 19.89 -5.16
CA LEU A 30 15.83 18.86 -5.44
C LEU A 30 16.12 18.23 -6.80
N ARG A 31 16.20 16.90 -6.84
CA ARG A 31 16.30 16.11 -8.06
C ARG A 31 14.92 15.63 -8.46
N GLU A 32 14.51 15.98 -9.68
CA GLU A 32 13.37 15.38 -10.34
C GLU A 32 13.89 14.47 -11.45
N GLY A 33 13.75 13.17 -11.24
CA GLY A 33 14.05 12.13 -12.21
C GLY A 33 12.80 11.75 -13.01
N ASP A 34 12.82 10.53 -13.56
CA ASP A 34 11.77 10.05 -14.45
C ASP A 34 10.45 9.76 -13.74
N ILE A 35 9.36 9.89 -14.50
CA ILE A 35 8.06 9.33 -14.14
C ILE A 35 7.90 8.03 -14.91
N SER A 36 7.77 6.91 -14.20
CA SER A 36 7.47 5.62 -14.83
C SER A 36 6.04 5.19 -14.51
N ILE A 37 5.32 4.81 -15.57
CA ILE A 37 3.94 4.32 -15.49
C ILE A 37 3.96 2.87 -15.97
N PRO A 38 4.17 1.90 -15.06
CA PRO A 38 4.26 0.51 -15.45
C PRO A 38 2.92 0.00 -15.99
N TYR A 39 2.97 -0.80 -17.05
CA TYR A 39 1.81 -1.57 -17.48
C TYR A 39 1.60 -2.76 -16.54
N PHE A 40 0.39 -2.92 -16.02
CA PHE A 40 -0.05 -4.09 -15.28
C PHE A 40 -1.33 -4.62 -15.92
N ARG A 41 -1.40 -5.94 -16.07
CA ARG A 41 -2.60 -6.58 -16.60
C ARG A 41 -3.70 -6.47 -15.56
N MET A 42 -4.76 -5.73 -15.89
CA MET A 42 -5.98 -5.73 -15.10
C MET A 42 -6.63 -7.09 -15.18
N THR A 43 -6.78 -7.73 -14.02
CA THR A 43 -7.57 -8.95 -13.85
C THR A 43 -8.84 -8.58 -13.09
N GLU A 44 -9.96 -9.19 -13.45
CA GLU A 44 -11.23 -8.94 -12.77
C GLU A 44 -11.14 -9.48 -11.33
N PRO A 45 -11.17 -8.61 -10.29
CA PRO A 45 -10.84 -9.01 -8.93
C PRO A 45 -11.79 -10.06 -8.35
N LEU A 46 -13.09 -9.96 -8.61
CA LEU A 46 -14.09 -10.86 -8.03
C LEU A 46 -13.96 -12.27 -8.59
N ARG A 47 -13.68 -12.41 -9.89
CA ARG A 47 -13.38 -13.69 -10.52
C ARG A 47 -12.11 -14.30 -9.96
N LEU A 48 -11.06 -13.51 -9.73
CA LEU A 48 -9.82 -14.01 -9.13
C LEU A 48 -10.08 -14.54 -7.71
N GLU A 49 -10.81 -13.78 -6.91
CA GLU A 49 -11.21 -14.16 -5.55
C GLU A 49 -12.07 -15.43 -5.52
N ALA A 50 -13.13 -15.48 -6.34
CA ALA A 50 -14.01 -16.64 -6.43
C ALA A 50 -13.27 -17.89 -6.93
N SER A 51 -12.34 -17.74 -7.87
CA SER A 51 -11.50 -18.85 -8.35
C SER A 51 -10.61 -19.39 -7.23
N HIS A 52 -9.96 -18.50 -6.47
CA HIS A 52 -9.14 -18.88 -5.31
C HIS A 52 -9.96 -19.59 -4.23
N PHE A 53 -11.17 -19.10 -3.94
CA PHE A 53 -12.08 -19.77 -3.01
C PHE A 53 -12.37 -21.21 -3.43
N LEU A 54 -12.73 -21.43 -4.70
CA LEU A 54 -12.98 -22.78 -5.22
C LEU A 54 -11.74 -23.68 -5.15
N ASP A 55 -10.55 -23.15 -5.48
CA ASP A 55 -9.30 -23.88 -5.38
C ASP A 55 -8.99 -24.29 -3.93
N CYS A 56 -9.25 -23.42 -2.95
CA CYS A 56 -9.08 -23.72 -1.53
C CYS A 56 -10.03 -24.82 -1.07
N VAL A 57 -11.31 -24.78 -1.50
CA VAL A 57 -12.30 -25.80 -1.18
C VAL A 57 -11.91 -27.15 -1.77
N ARG A 58 -11.51 -27.18 -3.04
CA ARG A 58 -11.12 -28.42 -3.74
C ARG A 58 -9.87 -29.05 -3.15
N ASP A 59 -8.84 -28.24 -2.93
CA ASP A 59 -7.49 -28.73 -2.59
C ASP A 59 -7.21 -28.70 -1.07
N LYS A 60 -8.20 -28.29 -0.25
CA LYS A 60 -8.08 -28.10 1.20
C LYS A 60 -6.90 -27.20 1.60
N LYS A 61 -6.66 -26.15 0.82
CA LYS A 61 -5.59 -25.16 1.08
C LYS A 61 -6.06 -24.14 2.11
N LYS A 62 -5.14 -23.63 2.93
CA LYS A 62 -5.38 -22.47 3.78
C LYS A 62 -5.58 -21.24 2.87
N PRO A 63 -6.73 -20.55 2.91
CA PRO A 63 -6.94 -19.36 2.10
C PRO A 63 -6.02 -18.23 2.55
N LEU A 64 -5.73 -17.29 1.64
CA LEU A 64 -4.94 -16.09 1.95
C LEU A 64 -5.69 -15.19 2.95
N SER A 65 -7.01 -15.13 2.83
CA SER A 65 -7.95 -14.43 3.71
C SER A 65 -8.76 -15.43 4.52
N ASP A 66 -8.16 -15.98 5.58
CA ASP A 66 -8.82 -16.91 6.49
C ASP A 66 -9.58 -16.20 7.63
N GLY A 67 -10.20 -17.00 8.50
CA GLY A 67 -10.96 -16.48 9.64
C GLY A 67 -10.09 -15.76 10.68
N GLU A 68 -8.84 -16.19 10.87
CA GLU A 68 -7.91 -15.55 11.81
C GLU A 68 -7.52 -14.14 11.32
N ASN A 69 -7.21 -14.00 10.02
CA ASN A 69 -6.97 -12.71 9.38
C ASN A 69 -8.22 -11.82 9.47
N GLY A 70 -9.41 -12.38 9.22
CA GLY A 70 -10.69 -11.66 9.36
C GLY A 70 -10.90 -11.13 10.79
N LEU A 71 -10.64 -11.95 11.81
CA LEU A 71 -10.75 -11.55 13.21
C LEU A 71 -9.75 -10.43 13.56
N ALA A 72 -8.50 -10.55 13.12
CA ALA A 72 -7.48 -9.52 13.35
C ALA A 72 -7.90 -8.16 12.77
N VAL A 73 -8.44 -8.14 11.55
CA VAL A 73 -8.95 -6.92 10.90
C VAL A 73 -10.09 -6.31 11.72
N VAL A 74 -11.09 -7.11 12.12
CA VAL A 74 -12.23 -6.61 12.90
C VAL A 74 -11.77 -5.99 14.22
N ARG A 75 -10.86 -6.65 14.96
CA ARG A 75 -10.32 -6.13 16.23
C ARG A 75 -9.64 -4.76 16.05
N ILE A 76 -8.89 -4.59 14.96
CA ILE A 76 -8.23 -3.30 14.66
C ILE A 76 -9.28 -2.23 14.36
N LEU A 77 -10.30 -2.53 13.55
CA LEU A 77 -11.36 -1.58 13.21
C LEU A 77 -12.18 -1.16 14.45
N GLU A 78 -12.43 -2.09 15.36
CA GLU A 78 -13.07 -1.81 16.65
C GLU A 78 -12.21 -0.89 17.53
N ALA A 79 -10.91 -1.17 17.64
CA ALA A 79 -9.97 -0.35 18.39
C ALA A 79 -9.89 1.09 17.83
N ILE A 80 -9.82 1.24 16.50
CA ILE A 80 -9.84 2.56 15.85
C ILE A 80 -11.15 3.29 16.16
N THR A 81 -12.28 2.59 16.10
CA THR A 81 -13.60 3.18 16.38
C THR A 81 -13.67 3.67 17.83
N GLN A 82 -13.12 2.92 18.78
CA GLN A 82 -13.05 3.31 20.18
C GLN A 82 -12.07 4.47 20.40
N ALA A 83 -10.91 4.47 19.73
CA ALA A 83 -9.94 5.54 19.82
C ALA A 83 -10.52 6.87 19.32
N LEU A 84 -11.25 6.86 18.20
CA LEU A 84 -11.93 8.03 17.65
C LEU A 84 -12.99 8.59 18.61
N LYS A 85 -13.74 7.72 19.30
CA LYS A 85 -14.77 8.14 20.27
C LYS A 85 -14.18 8.72 21.56
N SER A 86 -13.06 8.15 22.02
CA SER A 86 -12.44 8.53 23.30
C SER A 86 -11.37 9.62 23.16
N GLY A 87 -10.87 9.88 21.95
CA GLY A 87 -9.74 10.78 21.69
C GLY A 87 -8.41 10.26 22.22
N LYS A 88 -8.29 8.95 22.51
CA LYS A 88 -7.11 8.33 23.10
C LYS A 88 -6.72 7.05 22.35
N PRO A 89 -5.42 6.67 22.32
CA PRO A 89 -5.00 5.38 21.79
C PRO A 89 -5.65 4.20 22.53
N VAL A 90 -5.90 3.11 21.81
CA VAL A 90 -6.44 1.84 22.33
C VAL A 90 -5.44 0.73 21.99
N GLU A 91 -5.08 -0.11 22.96
CA GLU A 91 -4.19 -1.27 22.75
C GLU A 91 -4.94 -2.45 22.11
N ILE A 92 -4.23 -3.24 21.29
CA ILE A 92 -4.76 -4.32 20.45
C ILE A 92 -3.95 -5.59 20.67
#